data_AF-A0AAE9F598-F1
#
_entry.id   AF-A0AAE9F598-F1
#
_cell.length_a   1.000
_cell.length_b   1.000
_cell.length_c   1.000
_cell.angle_alpha   90.00
_cell.angle_beta   90.00
_cell.angle_gamma   90.00
#
_symmetry.space_group_name_H-M   'P 1'
#
loop_
_entity.id
_entity.type
_entity.pdbx_description
1 polymer ?
#
loop_
_entity_poly.entity_id
_entity_poly.type
_entity_poly.pdbx_seq_one_letter_code
_entity_poly.pdbx_strand_id
1 'polypeptide(L)'
;MNEGDSWVSLYDAVSQINDYTGKGIEYIERIGSLAKDRAVIENEYSSKMRALIKKHGIRPKGQETELMNSVSFIRGYYDFVAGLQPIAAQHEIIAENLKTNVIPFAMQKIAEYKQAKKQLEADNANLQKHMTNVISDMNKSLKEYSKQFKEAEAAMLKYAKAEKNMEISRLELEKTKNNYQVRLGSLEESKQSYAVMTTKANEEQAIHYDKKLPQLLENYRRLHTNRILDTVEILNKCVEAESSVHPIIGSCHNDMRKDIEKIDPVKDGNLVVENLKSGHPRPLPFIFEDMGNPKTFLAGSGAGSIETIDSTFKKGTLMSKKEGKIIARKQSMHQKFFGSGSNDKKDTGDYGTLPPQQRARKLQGKIGDLEKEKERAVQSREGVIKMQMAYRENPKLGNPVDCDAQIAQYGREIDALCADIQKYRIQLDDVNAQLNVGGLTANSINGSDTPPSIRSVSSASSGVTSRVNTINDSHRNGGGARRGSFSGSNGGSDVDPCVTNGHGKDELYEECAPPVLGEAIAQFAFDGSQDGTIRMDPNEKLWLIEKDEGDGWTRVRKENNSADGFVPSSYLKTTWYK
;
A
#
# COMPACT_ATOMS: atom_id res chain seq x y z
N MET A 1 -33.47 -35.66 16.54
CA MET A 1 -32.92 -35.90 15.19
C MET A 1 -33.51 -37.21 14.71
N ASN A 2 -34.00 -37.30 13.47
CA ASN A 2 -34.61 -38.52 12.97
C ASN A 2 -33.55 -39.63 12.86
N GLU A 3 -33.88 -40.83 13.33
CA GLU A 3 -33.03 -42.03 13.18
C GLU A 3 -33.03 -42.62 11.75
N GLY A 4 -33.69 -41.95 10.80
CA GLY A 4 -33.89 -42.44 9.43
C GLY A 4 -32.73 -42.23 8.45
N ASP A 5 -31.94 -41.16 8.60
CA ASP A 5 -30.96 -40.74 7.59
C ASP A 5 -29.51 -41.07 7.99
N SER A 6 -29.23 -42.35 8.18
CA SER A 6 -27.85 -42.85 8.34
C SER A 6 -27.15 -42.92 6.98
N TRP A 7 -25.85 -42.59 6.91
CA TRP A 7 -25.04 -42.74 5.68
C TRP A 7 -24.97 -44.20 5.19
N VAL A 8 -25.38 -45.17 6.01
CA VAL A 8 -25.58 -46.57 5.62
C VAL A 8 -26.60 -46.73 4.48
N SER A 9 -27.58 -45.82 4.34
CA SER A 9 -28.55 -45.85 3.22
C SER A 9 -27.91 -45.55 1.85
N LEU A 10 -26.71 -44.96 1.82
CA LEU A 10 -25.98 -44.55 0.63
C LEU A 10 -25.02 -45.65 0.12
N TYR A 11 -25.43 -46.91 0.24
CA TYR A 11 -24.58 -48.09 -0.01
C TYR A 11 -24.08 -48.21 -1.45
N ASP A 12 -24.81 -47.65 -2.41
CA ASP A 12 -24.49 -47.59 -3.83
C ASP A 12 -23.74 -46.31 -4.24
N ALA A 13 -23.73 -45.28 -3.38
CA ALA A 13 -23.24 -43.94 -3.69
C ALA A 13 -21.83 -43.62 -3.15
N VAL A 14 -21.04 -44.63 -2.76
CA VAL A 14 -19.71 -44.44 -2.11
C VAL A 14 -18.76 -43.52 -2.90
N SER A 15 -18.79 -43.56 -4.24
CA SER A 15 -17.99 -42.64 -5.08
C SER A 15 -18.39 -41.17 -4.88
N GLN A 16 -19.70 -40.90 -4.84
CA GLN A 16 -20.23 -39.55 -4.65
C GLN A 16 -19.93 -39.02 -3.24
N ILE A 17 -19.98 -39.90 -2.23
CA ILE A 17 -19.54 -39.59 -0.86
C ILE A 17 -18.04 -39.22 -0.83
N ASN A 18 -17.21 -39.96 -1.55
CA ASN A 18 -15.78 -39.70 -1.64
C ASN A 18 -15.49 -38.34 -2.31
N ASP A 19 -16.17 -38.02 -3.41
CA ASP A 19 -16.04 -36.73 -4.10
C ASP A 19 -16.52 -35.56 -3.23
N TYR A 20 -17.67 -35.72 -2.56
CA TYR A 20 -18.19 -34.76 -1.58
C TYR A 20 -17.24 -34.56 -0.38
N THR A 21 -16.60 -35.65 0.07
CA THR A 21 -15.58 -35.60 1.12
C THR A 21 -14.37 -34.78 0.67
N GLY A 22 -13.91 -35.00 -0.57
CA GLY A 22 -12.82 -34.23 -1.20
C GLY A 22 -13.13 -32.73 -1.29
N LYS A 23 -14.28 -32.37 -1.87
CA LYS A 23 -14.74 -30.98 -1.97
C LYS A 23 -14.76 -30.27 -0.61
N GLY A 24 -15.18 -30.95 0.45
CA GLY A 24 -15.17 -30.34 1.78
C GLY A 24 -13.77 -30.16 2.40
N ILE A 25 -12.75 -30.89 1.92
CA ILE A 25 -11.34 -30.61 2.26
C ILE A 25 -10.86 -29.37 1.50
N GLU A 26 -11.21 -29.22 0.22
CA GLU A 26 -10.91 -28.02 -0.58
C GLU A 26 -11.47 -26.74 0.05
N TYR A 27 -12.63 -26.82 0.74
CA TYR A 27 -13.16 -25.67 1.49
C TYR A 27 -12.31 -25.29 2.71
N ILE A 28 -11.67 -26.24 3.40
CA ILE A 28 -10.69 -25.91 4.44
C ILE A 28 -9.45 -25.25 3.82
N GLU A 29 -9.00 -25.72 2.66
CA GLU A 29 -7.88 -25.08 1.93
C GLU A 29 -8.19 -23.63 1.55
N ARG A 30 -9.42 -23.34 1.11
CA ARG A 30 -9.88 -21.96 0.84
C ARG A 30 -9.86 -21.09 2.10
N ILE A 31 -10.30 -21.60 3.24
CA ILE A 31 -10.26 -20.87 4.52
C ILE A 31 -8.81 -20.63 4.96
N GLY A 32 -7.92 -21.62 4.77
CA GLY A 32 -6.48 -21.47 5.02
C GLY A 32 -5.82 -20.42 4.12
N SER A 33 -6.20 -20.35 2.83
CA SER A 33 -5.74 -19.29 1.92
C SER A 33 -6.25 -17.92 2.36
N LEU A 34 -7.54 -17.79 2.68
CA LEU A 34 -8.11 -16.54 3.19
C LEU A 34 -7.36 -16.02 4.42
N ALA A 35 -7.04 -16.89 5.37
CA ALA A 35 -6.26 -16.52 6.56
C ALA A 35 -4.83 -16.06 6.20
N LYS A 36 -4.20 -16.68 5.19
CA LYS A 36 -2.89 -16.29 4.67
C LYS A 36 -2.91 -14.93 3.99
N ASP A 37 -3.87 -14.72 3.09
CA ASP A 37 -4.00 -13.48 2.32
C ASP A 37 -4.37 -12.32 3.25
N ARG A 38 -5.25 -12.55 4.23
CA ARG A 38 -5.53 -11.59 5.31
C ARG A 38 -4.27 -11.26 6.12
N ALA A 39 -3.45 -12.24 6.49
CA ALA A 39 -2.22 -11.99 7.25
C ALA A 39 -1.21 -11.13 6.47
N VAL A 40 -1.23 -11.13 5.13
CA VAL A 40 -0.44 -10.18 4.33
C VAL A 40 -1.01 -8.77 4.47
N ILE A 41 -2.33 -8.60 4.29
CA ILE A 41 -3.02 -7.30 4.39
C ILE A 41 -2.80 -6.62 5.75
N GLU A 42 -2.93 -7.37 6.85
CA GLU A 42 -2.74 -6.85 8.22
C GLU A 42 -1.29 -6.40 8.47
N ASN A 43 -0.29 -7.12 7.91
CA ASN A 43 1.12 -6.70 7.96
C ASN A 43 1.39 -5.45 7.13
N GLU A 44 0.79 -5.34 5.94
CA GLU A 44 0.87 -4.13 5.13
C GLU A 44 0.26 -2.93 5.83
N TYR A 45 -0.90 -3.10 6.48
CA TYR A 45 -1.55 -2.06 7.28
C TYR A 45 -0.62 -1.57 8.41
N SER A 46 -0.10 -2.48 9.24
CA SER A 46 0.87 -2.15 10.30
C SER A 46 2.06 -1.36 9.73
N SER A 47 2.66 -1.87 8.66
CA SER A 47 3.85 -1.26 8.02
C SER A 47 3.58 0.14 7.49
N LYS A 48 2.46 0.32 6.76
CA LYS A 48 2.03 1.60 6.19
C LYS A 48 1.67 2.60 7.29
N MET A 49 1.00 2.15 8.35
CA MET A 49 0.66 3.00 9.50
C MET A 49 1.90 3.45 10.28
N ARG A 50 2.85 2.54 10.57
CA ARG A 50 4.15 2.89 11.19
C ARG A 50 4.93 3.90 10.34
N ALA A 51 4.90 3.79 9.01
CA ALA A 51 5.53 4.75 8.10
C ALA A 51 4.84 6.14 8.15
N LEU A 52 3.51 6.19 8.21
CA LEU A 52 2.74 7.42 8.38
C LEU A 52 3.09 8.12 9.71
N ILE A 53 3.09 7.37 10.82
CA ILE A 53 3.44 7.86 12.15
C ILE A 53 4.87 8.42 12.14
N LYS A 54 5.84 7.70 11.54
CA LYS A 54 7.22 8.19 11.41
C LYS A 54 7.32 9.47 10.58
N LYS A 55 6.50 9.65 9.55
CA LYS A 55 6.46 10.87 8.73
C LYS A 55 5.86 12.06 9.48
N HIS A 56 4.77 11.83 10.21
CA HIS A 56 3.97 12.88 10.85
C HIS A 56 4.39 13.21 12.30
N GLY A 57 5.14 12.32 12.96
CA GLY A 57 5.65 12.47 14.32
C GLY A 57 6.98 13.21 14.46
N ILE A 58 7.57 13.71 13.37
CA ILE A 58 8.83 14.48 13.42
C ILE A 58 8.53 15.88 13.95
N ARG A 59 9.15 16.25 15.08
CA ARG A 59 9.11 17.61 15.62
C ARG A 59 10.17 18.49 14.92
N PRO A 60 9.79 19.65 14.35
CA PRO A 60 10.75 20.60 13.80
C PRO A 60 11.64 21.20 14.90
N LYS A 61 12.91 21.45 14.56
CA LYS A 61 13.94 21.95 15.48
C LYS A 61 14.40 23.34 15.07
N GLY A 62 14.53 24.24 16.05
CA GLY A 62 14.99 25.61 15.85
C GLY A 62 14.48 26.51 16.98
N GLN A 63 15.14 27.63 17.21
CA GLN A 63 14.80 28.56 18.30
C GLN A 63 13.49 29.32 18.02
N GLU A 64 13.23 29.65 16.76
CA GLU A 64 11.92 30.16 16.28
C GLU A 64 10.78 29.14 16.47
N THR A 65 11.12 27.85 16.64
CA THR A 65 10.18 26.75 16.83
C THR A 65 9.97 26.36 18.30
N GLU A 66 10.68 26.99 19.24
CA GLU A 66 10.66 26.61 20.66
C GLU A 66 9.30 26.90 21.31
N LEU A 67 8.73 28.08 21.02
CA LEU A 67 7.35 28.43 21.41
C LEU A 67 6.30 27.51 20.78
N MET A 68 6.47 27.16 19.49
CA MET A 68 5.56 26.22 18.82
C MET A 68 5.65 24.80 19.39
N ASN A 69 6.80 24.40 19.94
CA ASN A 69 6.96 23.12 20.60
C ASN A 69 6.46 23.11 22.06
N SER A 70 6.27 24.28 22.70
CA SER A 70 5.82 24.41 24.09
C SER A 70 4.30 24.56 24.26
N VAL A 71 3.59 25.06 23.24
CA VAL A 71 2.12 25.15 23.23
C VAL A 71 1.45 23.76 23.23
N SER A 72 0.40 23.64 24.02
CA SER A 72 -0.34 22.42 24.30
C SER A 72 -1.01 21.81 23.07
N PHE A 73 -1.53 22.61 22.13
CA PHE A 73 -2.20 22.08 20.94
C PHE A 73 -1.23 21.35 19.99
N ILE A 74 0.00 21.86 19.81
CA ILE A 74 1.04 21.19 19.02
C ILE A 74 1.51 19.93 19.76
N ARG A 75 1.68 20.00 21.09
CA ARG A 75 1.99 18.82 21.88
C ARG A 75 0.91 17.74 21.74
N GLY A 76 -0.37 18.09 21.88
CA GLY A 76 -1.50 17.17 21.75
C GLY A 76 -1.59 16.50 20.38
N TYR A 77 -1.27 17.22 19.29
CA TYR A 77 -1.12 16.62 17.96
C TYR A 77 -0.04 15.51 17.94
N TYR A 78 1.13 15.78 18.49
CA TYR A 78 2.22 14.79 18.51
C TYR A 78 1.94 13.61 19.45
N ASP A 79 1.29 13.86 20.59
CA ASP A 79 0.89 12.82 21.55
C ASP A 79 -0.22 11.94 20.91
N PHE A 80 -1.18 12.52 20.17
CA PHE A 80 -2.14 11.79 19.32
C PHE A 80 -1.47 10.93 18.24
N VAL A 81 -0.50 11.48 17.48
CA VAL A 81 0.23 10.72 16.45
C VAL A 81 1.02 9.55 17.07
N ALA A 82 1.57 9.72 18.29
CA ALA A 82 2.21 8.64 19.03
C ALA A 82 1.22 7.55 19.47
N GLY A 83 -0.02 7.92 19.82
CA GLY A 83 -1.10 6.99 20.18
C GLY A 83 -1.52 6.00 19.08
N LEU A 84 -1.23 6.32 17.80
CA LEU A 84 -1.45 5.41 16.67
C LEU A 84 -0.42 4.25 16.61
N GLN A 85 0.75 4.39 17.24
CA GLN A 85 1.83 3.41 17.20
C GLN A 85 1.47 2.05 17.82
N PRO A 86 0.84 1.96 19.02
CA PRO A 86 0.34 0.69 19.54
C PRO A 86 -0.77 0.09 18.67
N ILE A 87 -1.65 0.89 18.06
CA ILE A 87 -2.68 0.39 17.13
C ILE A 87 -2.03 -0.29 15.92
N ALA A 88 -1.03 0.34 15.31
CA ALA A 88 -0.28 -0.27 14.19
C ALA A 88 0.39 -1.59 14.60
N ALA A 89 1.06 -1.60 15.76
CA ALA A 89 1.66 -2.83 16.31
C ALA A 89 0.62 -3.92 16.57
N GLN A 90 -0.60 -3.54 16.92
CA GLN A 90 -1.66 -4.47 17.25
C GLN A 90 -2.24 -5.19 16.01
N HIS A 91 -2.27 -4.55 14.84
CA HIS A 91 -2.58 -5.22 13.57
C HIS A 91 -1.49 -6.23 13.15
N GLU A 92 -0.23 -5.96 13.47
CA GLU A 92 0.87 -6.94 13.31
C GLU A 92 0.60 -8.22 14.12
N ILE A 93 0.07 -8.08 15.34
CA ILE A 93 -0.33 -9.21 16.19
C ILE A 93 -1.51 -9.99 15.59
N ILE A 94 -2.51 -9.34 14.96
CA ILE A 94 -3.56 -10.07 14.20
C ILE A 94 -2.90 -10.95 13.14
N ALA A 95 -1.97 -10.38 12.39
CA ALA A 95 -1.26 -11.06 11.32
C ALA A 95 -0.41 -12.24 11.81
N GLU A 96 0.32 -12.07 12.92
CA GLU A 96 1.09 -13.16 13.55
C GLU A 96 0.18 -14.23 14.15
N ASN A 97 -0.95 -13.88 14.76
CA ASN A 97 -1.94 -14.85 15.24
C ASN A 97 -2.51 -15.71 14.09
N LEU A 98 -2.81 -15.10 12.94
CA LEU A 98 -3.22 -15.84 11.75
C LEU A 98 -2.10 -16.79 11.27
N LYS A 99 -0.85 -16.33 11.19
CA LYS A 99 0.31 -17.14 10.77
C LYS A 99 0.67 -18.28 11.70
N THR A 100 0.51 -18.10 13.01
CA THR A 100 1.00 -19.04 14.03
C THR A 100 -0.08 -19.99 14.55
N ASN A 101 -1.34 -19.54 14.64
CA ASN A 101 -2.43 -20.31 15.25
C ASN A 101 -3.45 -20.84 14.23
N VAL A 102 -3.75 -20.06 13.17
CA VAL A 102 -4.79 -20.43 12.19
C VAL A 102 -4.22 -21.27 11.05
N ILE A 103 -3.23 -20.73 10.32
CA ILE A 103 -2.69 -21.38 9.11
C ILE A 103 -2.07 -22.75 9.43
N PRO A 104 -1.25 -22.93 10.49
CA PRO A 104 -0.63 -24.23 10.78
C PRO A 104 -1.66 -25.28 11.18
N PHE A 105 -2.68 -24.89 11.97
CA PHE A 105 -3.78 -25.77 12.36
C PHE A 105 -4.59 -26.21 11.13
N ALA A 106 -4.99 -25.27 10.26
CA ALA A 106 -5.67 -25.60 9.01
C ALA A 106 -4.84 -26.56 8.13
N MET A 107 -3.54 -26.27 7.93
CA MET A 107 -2.63 -27.12 7.14
C MET A 107 -2.47 -28.52 7.72
N GLN A 108 -2.36 -28.65 9.05
CA GLN A 108 -2.34 -29.95 9.73
C GLN A 108 -3.64 -30.73 9.45
N LYS A 109 -4.80 -30.12 9.65
CA LYS A 109 -6.10 -30.76 9.41
C LYS A 109 -6.30 -31.16 7.95
N ILE A 110 -5.89 -30.33 7.00
CA ILE A 110 -5.91 -30.68 5.56
C ILE A 110 -5.08 -31.95 5.30
N ALA A 111 -3.88 -32.06 5.87
CA ALA A 111 -3.03 -33.25 5.72
C ALA A 111 -3.67 -34.51 6.35
N GLU A 112 -4.17 -34.40 7.58
CA GLU A 112 -4.89 -35.47 8.28
C GLU A 112 -6.08 -35.98 7.46
N TYR A 113 -6.94 -35.08 6.95
CA TYR A 113 -8.11 -35.45 6.19
C TYR A 113 -7.80 -36.01 4.80
N LYS A 114 -6.75 -35.53 4.11
CA LYS A 114 -6.29 -36.12 2.85
C LYS A 114 -5.77 -37.54 3.05
N GLN A 115 -5.00 -37.79 4.11
CA GLN A 115 -4.51 -39.13 4.44
C GLN A 115 -5.66 -40.07 4.82
N ALA A 116 -6.59 -39.62 5.66
CA ALA A 116 -7.75 -40.41 6.07
C ALA A 116 -8.66 -40.76 4.87
N LYS A 117 -8.94 -39.79 3.98
CA LYS A 117 -9.70 -40.03 2.74
C LYS A 117 -9.03 -41.10 1.87
N LYS A 118 -7.73 -40.99 1.64
CA LYS A 118 -6.95 -41.96 0.85
C LYS A 118 -7.01 -43.39 1.43
N GLN A 119 -7.05 -43.54 2.76
CA GLN A 119 -7.25 -44.84 3.38
C GLN A 119 -8.65 -45.40 3.10
N LEU A 120 -9.71 -44.59 3.24
CA LEU A 120 -11.09 -45.02 2.96
C LEU A 120 -11.32 -45.35 1.48
N GLU A 121 -10.63 -44.68 0.56
CA GLU A 121 -10.61 -45.05 -0.87
C GLU A 121 -9.99 -46.44 -1.09
N ALA A 122 -8.86 -46.73 -0.44
CA ALA A 122 -8.21 -48.02 -0.51
C ALA A 122 -9.06 -49.14 0.12
N ASP A 123 -9.69 -48.87 1.26
CA ASP A 123 -10.59 -49.80 1.94
C ASP A 123 -11.81 -50.13 1.07
N ASN A 124 -12.42 -49.11 0.44
CA ASN A 124 -13.51 -49.29 -0.53
C ASN A 124 -13.07 -50.14 -1.72
N ALA A 125 -11.93 -49.81 -2.35
CA ALA A 125 -11.40 -50.55 -3.49
C ALA A 125 -11.13 -52.03 -3.14
N ASN A 126 -10.64 -52.30 -1.93
CA ASN A 126 -10.43 -53.66 -1.43
C ASN A 126 -11.76 -54.42 -1.24
N LEU A 127 -12.80 -53.77 -0.67
CA LEU A 127 -14.13 -54.38 -0.53
C LEU A 127 -14.78 -54.70 -1.88
N GLN A 128 -14.71 -53.78 -2.84
CA GLN A 128 -15.23 -53.96 -4.20
C GLN A 128 -14.50 -55.07 -4.96
N LYS A 129 -13.16 -55.11 -4.84
CA LYS A 129 -12.33 -56.16 -5.44
C LYS A 129 -12.63 -57.53 -4.85
N HIS A 130 -12.81 -57.63 -3.53
CA HIS A 130 -13.20 -58.87 -2.86
C HIS A 130 -14.54 -59.40 -3.39
N MET A 131 -15.57 -58.54 -3.44
CA MET A 131 -16.88 -58.92 -3.97
C MET A 131 -16.82 -59.35 -5.44
N THR A 132 -16.07 -58.61 -6.26
CA THR A 132 -15.82 -58.95 -7.68
C THR A 132 -15.19 -60.34 -7.83
N ASN A 133 -14.21 -60.68 -6.99
CA ASN A 133 -13.58 -62.01 -7.02
C ASN A 133 -14.54 -63.13 -6.63
N VAL A 134 -15.31 -62.95 -5.55
CA VAL A 134 -16.32 -63.93 -5.08
C VAL A 134 -17.36 -64.21 -6.17
N ILE A 135 -17.90 -63.15 -6.79
CA ILE A 135 -18.85 -63.26 -7.91
C ILE A 135 -18.19 -63.93 -9.13
N SER A 136 -16.93 -63.62 -9.42
CA SER A 136 -16.17 -64.23 -10.52
C SER A 136 -15.99 -65.75 -10.33
N ASP A 137 -15.62 -66.20 -9.14
CA ASP A 137 -15.40 -67.61 -8.85
C ASP A 137 -16.71 -68.42 -8.85
N MET A 138 -17.80 -67.86 -8.30
CA MET A 138 -19.14 -68.42 -8.46
C MET A 138 -19.51 -68.57 -9.95
N ASN A 139 -19.33 -67.51 -10.75
CA ASN A 139 -19.63 -67.53 -12.19
C ASN A 139 -18.76 -68.54 -12.98
N LYS A 140 -17.51 -68.81 -12.55
CA LYS A 140 -16.69 -69.88 -13.15
C LYS A 140 -17.30 -71.26 -12.89
N SER A 141 -17.73 -71.53 -11.65
CA SER A 141 -18.37 -72.81 -11.31
C SER A 141 -19.72 -73.01 -12.02
N LEU A 142 -20.53 -71.95 -12.18
CA LEU A 142 -21.76 -71.96 -12.99
C LEU A 142 -21.47 -72.29 -14.46
N LYS A 143 -20.41 -71.72 -15.06
CA LYS A 143 -20.01 -72.01 -16.44
C LYS A 143 -19.59 -73.46 -16.62
N GLU A 144 -18.83 -74.04 -15.69
CA GLU A 144 -18.43 -75.44 -15.77
C GLU A 144 -19.61 -76.38 -15.57
N TYR A 145 -20.50 -76.13 -14.60
CA TYR A 145 -21.75 -76.87 -14.44
C TYR A 145 -22.62 -76.82 -15.72
N SER A 146 -22.79 -75.62 -16.30
CA SER A 146 -23.53 -75.43 -17.56
C SER A 146 -22.92 -76.17 -18.75
N LYS A 147 -21.61 -76.37 -18.75
CA LYS A 147 -20.88 -77.16 -19.77
C LYS A 147 -21.08 -78.65 -19.54
N GLN A 148 -20.87 -79.15 -18.32
CA GLN A 148 -21.05 -80.56 -18.00
C GLN A 148 -22.50 -81.01 -18.20
N PHE A 149 -23.48 -80.14 -17.94
CA PHE A 149 -24.89 -80.39 -18.22
C PHE A 149 -25.13 -80.69 -19.71
N LYS A 150 -24.59 -79.87 -20.61
CA LYS A 150 -24.68 -80.06 -22.07
C LYS A 150 -23.93 -81.31 -22.54
N GLU A 151 -22.78 -81.62 -21.94
CA GLU A 151 -22.02 -82.84 -22.28
C GLU A 151 -22.77 -84.11 -21.82
N ALA A 152 -23.42 -84.09 -20.66
CA ALA A 152 -24.26 -85.19 -20.17
C ALA A 152 -25.55 -85.35 -20.97
N GLU A 153 -26.24 -84.25 -21.31
CA GLU A 153 -27.42 -84.23 -22.18
C GLU A 153 -27.08 -84.83 -23.57
N ALA A 154 -25.98 -84.40 -24.19
CA ALA A 154 -25.53 -84.94 -25.47
C ALA A 154 -25.16 -86.44 -25.40
N ALA A 155 -24.59 -86.90 -24.28
CA ALA A 155 -24.31 -88.33 -24.06
C ALA A 155 -25.60 -89.14 -23.85
N MET A 156 -26.58 -88.60 -23.11
CA MET A 156 -27.91 -89.20 -22.91
C MET A 156 -28.63 -89.39 -24.25
N LEU A 157 -28.67 -88.37 -25.11
CA LEU A 157 -29.30 -88.46 -26.44
C LEU A 157 -28.61 -89.50 -27.33
N LYS A 158 -27.30 -89.70 -27.21
CA LYS A 158 -26.57 -90.75 -27.95
C LYS A 158 -26.93 -92.14 -27.44
N TYR A 159 -26.93 -92.36 -26.12
CA TYR A 159 -27.34 -93.62 -25.52
C TYR A 159 -28.79 -93.99 -25.88
N ALA A 160 -29.74 -93.06 -25.72
CA ALA A 160 -31.15 -93.29 -26.02
C ALA A 160 -31.45 -93.55 -27.51
N LYS A 161 -30.56 -93.12 -28.42
CA LYS A 161 -30.60 -93.49 -29.85
C LYS A 161 -30.01 -94.88 -30.10
N ALA A 162 -28.88 -95.21 -29.46
CA ALA A 162 -28.24 -96.52 -29.56
C ALA A 162 -29.16 -97.64 -29.03
N GLU A 163 -29.83 -97.42 -27.89
CA GLU A 163 -30.76 -98.37 -27.26
C GLU A 163 -31.96 -98.73 -28.16
N LYS A 164 -32.35 -97.84 -29.07
CA LYS A 164 -33.44 -98.04 -30.03
C LYS A 164 -32.98 -98.58 -31.39
N ASN A 165 -31.68 -98.70 -31.63
CA ASN A 165 -31.14 -99.19 -32.90
C ASN A 165 -30.86 -100.69 -32.83
N MET A 166 -31.67 -101.51 -33.51
CA MET A 166 -31.49 -102.97 -33.56
C MET A 166 -30.23 -103.43 -34.30
N GLU A 167 -29.57 -102.55 -35.06
CA GLU A 167 -28.34 -102.85 -35.81
C GLU A 167 -27.06 -102.62 -34.99
N ILE A 168 -27.14 -102.00 -33.80
CA ILE A 168 -25.95 -101.68 -33.00
C ILE A 168 -25.45 -102.88 -32.19
N SER A 169 -24.13 -103.05 -32.09
CA SER A 169 -23.58 -104.18 -31.33
C SER A 169 -23.78 -104.00 -29.81
N ARG A 170 -23.95 -105.11 -29.07
CA ARG A 170 -24.06 -105.08 -27.59
C ARG A 170 -22.87 -104.38 -26.91
N LEU A 171 -21.66 -104.57 -27.46
CA LEU A 171 -20.44 -103.93 -26.96
C LEU A 171 -20.48 -102.41 -27.14
N GLU A 172 -21.03 -101.94 -28.26
CA GLU A 172 -21.13 -100.52 -28.57
C GLU A 172 -22.27 -99.83 -27.80
N LEU A 173 -23.40 -100.52 -27.60
CA LEU A 173 -24.46 -100.09 -26.69
C LEU A 173 -23.90 -99.88 -25.26
N GLU A 174 -23.22 -100.87 -24.70
CA GLU A 174 -22.64 -100.77 -23.35
C GLU A 174 -21.54 -99.69 -23.27
N LYS A 175 -20.79 -99.44 -24.36
CA LYS A 175 -19.84 -98.33 -24.45
C LYS A 175 -20.54 -96.96 -24.40
N THR A 176 -21.66 -96.78 -25.11
CA THR A 176 -22.43 -95.52 -25.03
C THR A 176 -23.06 -95.30 -23.65
N LYS A 177 -23.55 -96.39 -23.03
CA LYS A 177 -24.08 -96.39 -21.66
C LYS A 177 -23.03 -96.00 -20.63
N ASN A 178 -21.85 -96.61 -20.67
CA ASN A 178 -20.73 -96.26 -19.80
C ASN A 178 -20.27 -94.81 -19.99
N ASN A 179 -20.25 -94.31 -21.23
CA ASN A 179 -19.94 -92.90 -21.47
C ASN A 179 -20.96 -91.96 -20.81
N TYR A 180 -22.26 -92.24 -20.95
CA TYR A 180 -23.32 -91.48 -20.29
C TYR A 180 -23.20 -91.51 -18.75
N GLN A 181 -22.93 -92.68 -18.15
CA GLN A 181 -22.73 -92.79 -16.70
C GLN A 181 -21.53 -91.98 -16.19
N VAL A 182 -20.40 -91.98 -16.93
CA VAL A 182 -19.25 -91.12 -16.60
C VAL A 182 -19.62 -89.63 -16.68
N ARG A 183 -20.42 -89.22 -17.67
CA ARG A 183 -20.88 -87.83 -17.77
C ARG A 183 -21.86 -87.43 -16.67
N LEU A 184 -22.71 -88.34 -16.20
CA LEU A 184 -23.55 -88.09 -15.01
C LEU A 184 -22.71 -87.85 -13.75
N GLY A 185 -21.62 -88.60 -13.57
CA GLY A 185 -20.67 -88.38 -12.46
C GLY A 185 -20.09 -86.96 -12.48
N SER A 186 -19.51 -86.54 -13.61
CA SER A 186 -18.96 -85.18 -13.77
C SER A 186 -20.02 -84.07 -13.66
N LEU A 187 -21.28 -84.37 -14.04
CA LEU A 187 -22.39 -83.44 -13.85
C LEU A 187 -22.71 -83.23 -12.37
N GLU A 188 -22.81 -84.29 -11.58
CA GLU A 188 -23.15 -84.16 -10.16
C GLU A 188 -21.99 -83.54 -9.36
N GLU A 189 -20.73 -83.85 -9.70
CA GLU A 189 -19.54 -83.17 -9.14
C GLU A 189 -19.54 -81.65 -9.42
N SER A 190 -19.78 -81.24 -10.67
CA SER A 190 -19.80 -79.83 -11.04
C SER A 190 -21.00 -79.07 -10.47
N LYS A 191 -22.16 -79.74 -10.35
CA LYS A 191 -23.35 -79.23 -9.64
C LYS A 191 -23.08 -78.99 -8.16
N GLN A 192 -22.45 -79.94 -7.47
CA GLN A 192 -22.10 -79.79 -6.06
C GLN A 192 -21.08 -78.66 -5.85
N SER A 193 -20.09 -78.55 -6.74
CA SER A 193 -19.12 -77.44 -6.74
C SER A 193 -19.81 -76.08 -6.90
N TYR A 194 -20.73 -75.95 -7.87
CA TYR A 194 -21.50 -74.73 -8.06
C TYR A 194 -22.41 -74.39 -6.86
N ALA A 195 -23.05 -75.38 -6.24
CA ALA A 195 -23.86 -75.19 -5.04
C ALA A 195 -23.03 -74.63 -3.87
N VAL A 196 -21.86 -75.22 -3.59
CA VAL A 196 -20.94 -74.74 -2.54
C VAL A 196 -20.46 -73.31 -2.82
N MET A 197 -20.07 -73.02 -4.06
CA MET A 197 -19.61 -71.67 -4.45
C MET A 197 -20.72 -70.62 -4.39
N THR A 198 -21.97 -70.99 -4.66
CA THR A 198 -23.14 -70.11 -4.53
C THR A 198 -23.45 -69.81 -3.06
N THR A 199 -23.44 -70.81 -2.18
CA THR A 199 -23.63 -70.62 -0.74
C THR A 199 -22.57 -69.66 -0.18
N LYS A 200 -21.29 -69.90 -0.51
CA LYS A 200 -20.18 -69.02 -0.11
C LYS A 200 -20.34 -67.59 -0.64
N ALA A 201 -20.84 -67.42 -1.87
CA ALA A 201 -21.06 -66.11 -2.45
C ALA A 201 -22.16 -65.33 -1.71
N ASN A 202 -23.24 -65.99 -1.32
CA ASN A 202 -24.32 -65.40 -0.53
C ASN A 202 -23.85 -65.02 0.88
N GLU A 203 -23.04 -65.86 1.53
CA GLU A 203 -22.45 -65.57 2.85
C GLU A 203 -21.54 -64.33 2.81
N GLU A 204 -20.63 -64.25 1.84
CA GLU A 204 -19.75 -63.08 1.66
C GLU A 204 -20.52 -61.82 1.24
N GLN A 205 -21.62 -61.96 0.49
CA GLN A 205 -22.53 -60.87 0.15
C GLN A 205 -23.23 -60.30 1.40
N ALA A 206 -23.80 -61.16 2.25
CA ALA A 206 -24.37 -60.74 3.53
C ALA A 206 -23.33 -60.02 4.41
N ILE A 207 -22.13 -60.62 4.58
CA ILE A 207 -21.04 -60.00 5.34
C ILE A 207 -20.61 -58.64 4.75
N HIS A 208 -20.68 -58.46 3.42
CA HIS A 208 -20.39 -57.19 2.78
C HIS A 208 -21.43 -56.12 3.13
N TYR A 209 -22.71 -56.38 2.83
CA TYR A 209 -23.78 -55.38 2.96
C TYR A 209 -24.26 -55.18 4.40
N ASP A 210 -24.24 -56.19 5.26
CA ASP A 210 -24.74 -56.10 6.64
C ASP A 210 -23.68 -55.59 7.62
N LYS A 211 -22.39 -55.62 7.24
CA LYS A 211 -21.28 -55.32 8.16
C LYS A 211 -20.15 -54.48 7.57
N LYS A 212 -19.47 -54.97 6.51
CA LYS A 212 -18.23 -54.33 6.02
C LYS A 212 -18.51 -52.95 5.39
N LEU A 213 -19.52 -52.84 4.54
CA LEU A 213 -19.89 -51.60 3.85
C LEU A 213 -20.55 -50.57 4.80
N PRO A 214 -21.51 -50.91 5.69
CA PRO A 214 -22.00 -50.00 6.71
C PRO A 214 -20.89 -49.40 7.58
N GLN A 215 -19.90 -50.21 7.98
CA GLN A 215 -18.76 -49.72 8.77
C GLN A 215 -17.87 -48.74 7.99
N LEU A 216 -17.68 -48.94 6.68
CA LEU A 216 -16.98 -48.01 5.80
C LEU A 216 -17.74 -46.68 5.67
N LEU A 217 -19.06 -46.73 5.47
CA LEU A 217 -19.93 -45.55 5.37
C LEU A 217 -19.94 -44.75 6.66
N GLU A 218 -19.97 -45.42 7.82
CA GLU A 218 -19.84 -44.79 9.13
C GLU A 218 -18.46 -44.13 9.33
N ASN A 219 -17.38 -44.75 8.82
CA ASN A 219 -16.06 -44.12 8.84
C ASN A 219 -16.01 -42.84 7.99
N TYR A 220 -16.63 -42.84 6.81
CA TYR A 220 -16.81 -41.64 5.99
C TYR A 220 -17.65 -40.57 6.71
N ARG A 221 -18.75 -40.95 7.37
CA ARG A 221 -19.61 -40.04 8.14
C ARG A 221 -18.87 -39.40 9.31
N ARG A 222 -18.06 -40.18 10.03
CA ARG A 222 -17.20 -39.70 11.12
C ARG A 222 -16.13 -38.73 10.62
N LEU A 223 -15.45 -39.05 9.52
CA LEU A 223 -14.48 -38.14 8.89
C LEU A 223 -15.16 -36.82 8.52
N HIS A 224 -16.32 -36.88 7.86
CA HIS A 224 -17.11 -35.72 7.49
C HIS A 224 -17.52 -34.87 8.70
N THR A 225 -17.99 -35.50 9.78
CA THR A 225 -18.42 -34.82 11.01
C THR A 225 -17.24 -34.10 11.68
N ASN A 226 -16.13 -34.80 11.88
CA ASN A 226 -14.92 -34.22 12.47
C ASN A 226 -14.39 -33.06 11.63
N ARG A 227 -14.39 -33.20 10.30
CA ARG A 227 -13.97 -32.14 9.37
C ARG A 227 -14.82 -30.88 9.50
N ILE A 228 -16.14 -31.01 9.71
CA ILE A 228 -17.01 -29.86 9.98
C ILE A 228 -16.66 -29.19 11.31
N LEU A 229 -16.43 -29.98 12.37
CA LEU A 229 -16.05 -29.44 13.68
C LEU A 229 -14.71 -28.69 13.63
N ASP A 230 -13.69 -29.26 12.97
CA ASP A 230 -12.42 -28.57 12.74
C ASP A 230 -12.57 -27.33 11.86
N THR A 231 -13.50 -27.31 10.90
CA THR A 231 -13.83 -26.11 10.10
C THR A 231 -14.38 -25.00 10.99
N VAL A 232 -15.28 -25.34 11.92
CA VAL A 232 -15.81 -24.39 12.92
C VAL A 232 -14.69 -23.89 13.84
N GLU A 233 -13.78 -24.76 14.27
CA GLU A 233 -12.62 -24.35 15.08
C GLU A 233 -11.70 -23.39 14.32
N ILE A 234 -11.35 -23.67 13.06
CA ILE A 234 -10.53 -22.77 12.22
C ILE A 234 -11.17 -21.39 12.11
N LEU A 235 -12.48 -21.33 11.82
CA LEU A 235 -13.21 -20.06 11.73
C LEU A 235 -13.26 -19.31 13.05
N ASN A 236 -13.44 -20.01 14.18
CA ASN A 236 -13.36 -19.39 15.51
C ASN A 236 -11.96 -18.83 15.79
N LYS A 237 -10.88 -19.54 15.43
CA LYS A 237 -9.51 -19.02 15.57
C LYS A 237 -9.26 -17.77 14.69
N CYS A 238 -9.88 -17.67 13.50
CA CYS A 238 -9.85 -16.44 12.69
C CYS A 238 -10.50 -15.26 13.42
N VAL A 239 -11.63 -15.47 14.10
CA VAL A 239 -12.32 -14.44 14.91
C VAL A 239 -11.54 -14.13 16.19
N GLU A 240 -10.92 -15.13 16.83
CA GLU A 240 -10.07 -14.96 18.01
C GLU A 240 -8.83 -14.09 17.72
N ALA A 241 -8.18 -14.31 16.57
CA ALA A 241 -7.02 -13.54 16.13
C ALA A 241 -7.29 -12.01 16.05
N GLU A 242 -8.54 -11.62 15.82
CA GLU A 242 -8.99 -10.23 15.73
C GLU A 242 -9.64 -9.72 17.04
N SER A 243 -10.56 -10.49 17.61
CA SER A 243 -11.26 -10.15 18.85
C SER A 243 -10.31 -9.96 20.04
N SER A 244 -9.24 -10.77 20.13
CA SER A 244 -8.19 -10.65 21.15
C SER A 244 -7.52 -9.28 21.22
N VAL A 245 -7.56 -8.51 20.13
CA VAL A 245 -6.85 -7.22 20.04
C VAL A 245 -7.67 -6.00 20.43
N HIS A 246 -9.00 -6.13 20.43
CA HIS A 246 -9.93 -5.04 20.66
C HIS A 246 -9.74 -4.30 21.99
N PRO A 247 -9.45 -4.95 23.14
CA PRO A 247 -9.26 -4.25 24.42
C PRO A 247 -8.11 -3.24 24.39
N ILE A 248 -7.00 -3.59 23.71
CA ILE A 248 -5.80 -2.74 23.62
C ILE A 248 -6.09 -1.54 22.71
N ILE A 249 -6.69 -1.75 21.54
CA ILE A 249 -7.11 -0.67 20.62
C ILE A 249 -8.10 0.27 21.32
N GLY A 250 -9.06 -0.27 22.08
CA GLY A 250 -9.99 0.50 22.90
C GLY A 250 -9.29 1.38 23.94
N SER A 251 -8.26 0.85 24.62
CA SER A 251 -7.43 1.66 25.53
C SER A 251 -6.69 2.78 24.80
N CYS A 252 -6.08 2.49 23.65
CA CYS A 252 -5.37 3.50 22.85
C CYS A 252 -6.29 4.68 22.49
N HIS A 253 -7.51 4.39 22.03
CA HIS A 253 -8.51 5.44 21.75
C HIS A 253 -8.91 6.25 22.99
N ASN A 254 -8.98 5.61 24.16
CA ASN A 254 -9.29 6.31 25.42
C ASN A 254 -8.14 7.22 25.87
N ASP A 255 -6.89 6.76 25.74
CA ASP A 255 -5.71 7.54 26.12
C ASP A 255 -5.47 8.70 25.15
N MET A 256 -5.67 8.50 23.84
CA MET A 256 -5.64 9.58 22.84
C MET A 256 -6.69 10.67 23.13
N ARG A 257 -7.88 10.33 23.62
CA ARG A 257 -8.87 11.33 24.06
C ARG A 257 -8.39 12.13 25.28
N LYS A 258 -7.81 11.46 26.30
CA LYS A 258 -7.19 12.13 27.46
C LYS A 258 -6.03 13.05 27.06
N ASP A 259 -5.28 12.71 26.00
CA ASP A 259 -4.21 13.56 25.48
C ASP A 259 -4.76 14.81 24.77
N ILE A 260 -5.87 14.69 24.04
CA ILE A 260 -6.60 15.82 23.45
C ILE A 260 -7.19 16.73 24.55
N GLU A 261 -7.72 16.16 25.63
CA GLU A 261 -8.27 16.90 26.78
C GLU A 261 -7.23 17.78 27.52
N LYS A 262 -5.92 17.56 27.28
CA LYS A 262 -4.83 18.38 27.85
C LYS A 262 -4.55 19.67 27.06
N ILE A 263 -5.24 19.89 25.94
CA ILE A 263 -5.10 21.11 25.13
C ILE A 263 -5.83 22.27 25.82
N ASP A 264 -5.09 23.33 26.15
CA ASP A 264 -5.56 24.50 26.88
C ASP A 264 -5.30 25.79 26.05
N PRO A 265 -6.34 26.33 25.38
CA PRO A 265 -6.21 27.55 24.58
C PRO A 265 -5.82 28.80 25.40
N VAL A 266 -6.17 28.86 26.69
CA VAL A 266 -5.88 30.02 27.54
C VAL A 266 -4.42 30.00 27.95
N LYS A 267 -3.91 28.84 28.35
CA LYS A 267 -2.48 28.64 28.63
C LYS A 267 -1.62 28.90 27.40
N ASP A 268 -2.04 28.43 26.23
CA ASP A 268 -1.30 28.65 24.98
C ASP A 268 -1.30 30.14 24.59
N GLY A 269 -2.42 30.84 24.76
CA GLY A 269 -2.50 32.29 24.60
C GLY A 269 -1.57 33.05 25.56
N ASN A 270 -1.47 32.63 26.82
CA ASN A 270 -0.56 33.21 27.80
C ASN A 270 0.91 32.98 27.42
N LEU A 271 1.29 31.77 26.98
CA LEU A 271 2.64 31.46 26.49
C LEU A 271 3.05 32.36 25.33
N VAL A 272 2.13 32.66 24.40
CA VAL A 272 2.39 33.60 23.30
C VAL A 272 2.67 35.02 23.82
N VAL A 273 1.92 35.50 24.81
CA VAL A 273 2.18 36.81 25.43
C VAL A 273 3.51 36.82 26.17
N GLU A 274 3.81 35.78 26.96
CA GLU A 274 5.07 35.67 27.72
C GLU A 274 6.31 35.68 26.81
N ASN A 275 6.24 35.01 25.65
CA ASN A 275 7.37 34.86 24.74
C ASN A 275 7.51 36.01 23.72
N LEU A 276 6.42 36.70 23.35
CA LEU A 276 6.44 37.75 22.31
C LEU A 276 6.31 39.18 22.84
N LYS A 277 6.01 39.40 24.13
CA LYS A 277 5.87 40.74 24.72
C LYS A 277 7.20 41.48 24.70
N SER A 278 7.32 42.46 23.80
CA SER A 278 8.55 43.24 23.57
C SER A 278 8.95 44.21 24.70
N GLY A 279 8.21 44.25 25.81
CA GLY A 279 8.45 45.16 26.94
C GLY A 279 8.20 46.66 26.68
N HIS A 280 7.88 47.06 25.45
CA HIS A 280 7.71 48.47 25.10
C HIS A 280 6.46 49.05 25.78
N PRO A 281 6.55 50.26 26.38
CA PRO A 281 5.37 50.91 26.97
C PRO A 281 4.37 51.28 25.88
N ARG A 282 3.07 51.32 26.25
CA ARG A 282 2.05 51.88 25.36
C ARG A 282 2.43 53.34 25.04
N PRO A 283 2.35 53.78 23.77
CA PRO A 283 2.56 55.19 23.43
C PRO A 283 1.69 56.10 24.29
N LEU A 284 2.29 57.16 24.84
CA LEU A 284 1.56 58.16 25.61
C LEU A 284 0.55 58.89 24.69
N PRO A 285 -0.54 59.45 25.25
CA PRO A 285 -1.41 60.35 24.51
C PRO A 285 -0.59 61.48 23.88
N PHE A 286 -0.93 61.85 22.65
CA PHE A 286 -0.30 63.01 21.99
C PHE A 286 -0.58 64.27 22.82
N ILE A 287 0.48 64.99 23.15
CA ILE A 287 0.41 66.27 23.84
C ILE A 287 0.22 67.36 22.78
N PHE A 288 -0.66 68.33 23.04
CA PHE A 288 -0.76 69.52 22.21
C PHE A 288 0.45 70.43 22.49
N GLU A 289 1.39 70.48 21.54
CA GLU A 289 2.46 71.46 21.54
C GLU A 289 1.90 72.80 21.02
N ASP A 290 1.54 73.69 21.95
CA ASP A 290 1.21 75.07 21.61
C ASP A 290 2.49 75.79 21.16
N MET A 291 2.58 76.09 19.87
CA MET A 291 3.68 76.87 19.29
C MET A 291 3.67 78.35 19.71
N GLY A 292 2.66 78.77 20.49
CA GLY A 292 2.43 80.13 20.91
C GLY A 292 1.80 80.99 19.81
N ASN A 293 1.48 82.23 20.16
CA ASN A 293 0.93 83.20 19.21
C ASN A 293 2.05 83.70 18.27
N PRO A 294 1.95 83.54 16.93
CA PRO A 294 2.99 84.00 15.99
C PRO A 294 3.37 85.48 16.10
N LYS A 295 2.53 86.31 16.73
CA LYS A 295 2.83 87.73 16.99
C LYS A 295 3.96 87.94 18.00
N THR A 296 4.34 86.95 18.81
CA THR A 296 5.51 87.04 19.70
C THR A 296 6.83 87.17 18.94
N PHE A 297 6.89 86.72 17.67
CA PHE A 297 8.03 86.97 16.77
C PHE A 297 8.09 88.39 16.22
N LEU A 298 6.96 89.13 16.22
CA LEU A 298 6.88 90.52 15.72
C LEU A 298 6.97 91.56 16.84
N ALA A 299 6.63 91.19 18.08
CA ALA A 299 6.71 92.05 19.25
C ALA A 299 8.15 92.11 19.82
N GLY A 300 9.08 92.69 19.05
CA GLY A 300 10.43 93.02 19.51
C GLY A 300 10.44 94.14 20.56
N SER A 301 10.09 93.82 21.80
CA SER A 301 10.32 94.67 22.99
C SER A 301 10.33 93.77 24.23
N GLY A 302 11.44 93.77 24.98
CA GLY A 302 11.78 92.70 25.92
C GLY A 302 11.27 92.87 27.35
N ALA A 303 11.77 91.93 28.19
CA ALA A 303 11.55 91.74 29.63
C ALA A 303 10.30 90.94 30.04
N GLY A 304 10.50 89.66 30.40
CA GLY A 304 9.53 88.86 31.15
C GLY A 304 9.34 87.41 30.67
N SER A 305 10.23 86.51 31.08
CA SER A 305 9.96 85.05 31.21
C SER A 305 9.49 84.29 29.96
N ILE A 306 10.42 83.90 29.08
CA ILE A 306 10.23 82.82 28.11
C ILE A 306 11.33 81.75 28.32
N GLU A 307 10.97 80.63 28.95
CA GLU A 307 11.79 79.41 29.03
C GLU A 307 11.55 78.47 27.82
N THR A 308 11.31 79.02 26.62
CA THR A 308 11.06 78.22 25.41
C THR A 308 11.62 78.89 24.16
N ILE A 309 12.94 78.77 23.94
CA ILE A 309 13.60 78.51 22.64
C ILE A 309 15.12 78.52 22.81
N ASP A 310 15.72 77.34 23.04
CA ASP A 310 17.15 77.13 22.80
C ASP A 310 17.38 77.09 21.28
N SER A 311 17.56 78.27 20.68
CA SER A 311 17.89 78.41 19.26
C SER A 311 19.38 78.17 18.99
N THR A 312 19.93 77.07 19.51
CA THR A 312 21.25 76.60 19.09
C THR A 312 21.10 75.66 17.90
N PHE A 313 21.41 76.17 16.70
CA PHE A 313 21.67 75.40 15.48
C PHE A 313 22.92 74.50 15.65
N LYS A 314 22.86 73.49 16.51
CA LYS A 314 23.88 72.45 16.64
C LYS A 314 23.63 71.34 15.62
N LYS A 315 24.06 71.63 14.39
CA LYS A 315 24.72 70.68 13.47
C LYS A 315 24.06 69.28 13.34
N GLY A 316 23.02 69.22 12.51
CA GLY A 316 22.79 68.07 11.63
C GLY A 316 22.14 66.81 12.24
N THR A 317 20.81 66.77 12.20
CA THR A 317 20.05 65.52 11.98
C THR A 317 18.79 65.88 11.22
N LEU A 318 18.79 65.62 9.91
CA LEU A 318 17.73 66.05 8.99
C LEU A 318 16.56 65.06 9.03
N MET A 319 15.78 65.12 10.12
CA MET A 319 14.50 64.42 10.24
C MET A 319 13.38 65.34 9.76
N SER A 320 13.11 65.34 8.45
CA SER A 320 11.87 65.91 7.91
C SER A 320 11.19 64.93 6.95
N LYS A 321 10.28 64.17 7.56
CA LYS A 321 8.94 63.85 7.07
C LYS A 321 8.68 64.09 5.57
N LYS A 322 8.30 63.03 4.85
CA LYS A 322 7.30 63.17 3.77
C LYS A 322 6.21 62.13 3.96
N GLU A 323 5.05 62.61 4.38
CA GLU A 323 3.82 61.81 4.43
C GLU A 323 3.38 61.47 3.01
N GLY A 324 2.88 60.25 2.82
CA GLY A 324 2.41 59.78 1.53
C GLY A 324 1.97 58.33 1.61
N LYS A 325 0.66 58.10 1.52
CA LYS A 325 -0.03 56.80 1.35
C LYS A 325 0.82 55.81 0.53
N ILE A 326 0.85 54.53 0.88
CA ILE A 326 -0.23 53.59 0.53
C ILE A 326 -0.36 52.46 1.55
N ILE A 327 -1.60 52.17 1.94
CA ILE A 327 -1.98 50.91 2.59
C ILE A 327 -1.79 49.79 1.57
N ALA A 328 -0.83 48.90 1.80
CA ALA A 328 -0.71 47.67 1.04
C ALA A 328 -1.85 46.70 1.41
N ARG A 329 -3.03 46.92 0.82
CA ARG A 329 -4.02 45.84 0.68
C ARG A 329 -3.29 44.66 0.02
N LYS A 330 -3.44 43.46 0.59
CA LYS A 330 -3.11 42.22 -0.13
C LYS A 330 -3.90 42.23 -1.44
N GLN A 331 -3.24 42.45 -2.58
CA GLN A 331 -3.87 42.25 -3.87
C GLN A 331 -3.88 40.77 -4.22
N SER A 332 -4.96 40.36 -4.87
CA SER A 332 -5.24 38.98 -5.25
C SER A 332 -4.21 38.41 -6.22
N MET A 333 -4.02 37.10 -6.15
CA MET A 333 -3.13 36.28 -6.99
C MET A 333 -3.68 36.06 -8.41
N HIS A 334 -4.13 37.11 -9.11
CA HIS A 334 -4.68 37.00 -10.48
C HIS A 334 -4.40 38.27 -11.30
N GLN A 335 -3.27 38.30 -12.03
CA GLN A 335 -2.98 39.03 -13.29
C GLN A 335 -1.45 39.19 -13.51
N LYS A 336 -0.76 38.13 -13.96
CA LYS A 336 0.57 38.21 -14.59
C LYS A 336 0.80 37.08 -15.61
N PHE A 337 -0.09 36.97 -16.60
CA PHE A 337 0.19 36.29 -17.86
C PHE A 337 0.00 37.29 -19.00
N PHE A 338 0.94 37.30 -19.95
CA PHE A 338 1.04 38.20 -21.10
C PHE A 338 1.25 39.70 -20.80
N GLY A 339 2.48 40.17 -21.05
CA GLY A 339 2.83 41.59 -20.92
C GLY A 339 4.35 41.83 -20.90
N SER A 340 5.02 41.61 -22.03
CA SER A 340 6.41 42.08 -22.19
C SER A 340 6.43 43.61 -22.12
N GLY A 341 7.15 44.17 -21.15
CA GLY A 341 7.14 45.59 -20.85
C GLY A 341 8.22 45.97 -19.85
N SER A 342 9.40 46.30 -20.39
CA SER A 342 10.59 46.67 -19.63
C SER A 342 10.31 47.77 -18.60
N ASN A 343 10.59 47.51 -17.32
CA ASN A 343 10.67 48.54 -16.30
C ASN A 343 11.68 48.14 -15.23
N ASP A 344 12.93 48.54 -15.45
CA ASP A 344 14.01 48.48 -14.47
C ASP A 344 13.59 49.23 -13.19
N LYS A 345 13.21 48.50 -12.14
CA LYS A 345 13.44 48.98 -10.78
C LYS A 345 14.93 48.83 -10.49
N LYS A 346 15.70 49.76 -11.04
CA LYS A 346 17.14 49.89 -10.84
C LYS A 346 17.40 50.17 -9.37
N ASP A 347 17.70 49.10 -8.63
CA ASP A 347 18.11 49.13 -7.23
C ASP A 347 19.32 50.06 -7.11
N THR A 348 19.14 51.23 -6.48
CA THR A 348 20.05 52.38 -6.65
C THR A 348 21.41 52.22 -5.99
N GLY A 349 21.73 51.05 -5.43
CA GLY A 349 23.07 50.65 -5.01
C GLY A 349 23.67 51.44 -3.84
N ASP A 350 22.98 52.49 -3.36
CA ASP A 350 23.46 53.36 -2.29
C ASP A 350 23.21 52.75 -0.91
N TYR A 351 23.94 51.67 -0.64
CA TYR A 351 24.09 51.12 0.69
C TYR A 351 24.97 52.03 1.60
N GLY A 352 25.52 53.13 1.08
CA GLY A 352 26.49 54.01 1.75
C GLY A 352 25.95 54.83 2.91
N THR A 353 24.63 55.03 2.96
CA THR A 353 23.93 55.80 4.00
C THR A 353 23.56 54.98 5.24
N LEU A 354 23.81 53.66 5.23
CA LEU A 354 23.45 52.75 6.33
C LEU A 354 24.63 52.49 7.30
N PRO A 355 24.39 52.41 8.62
CA PRO A 355 25.39 51.97 9.59
C PRO A 355 26.02 50.61 9.22
N PRO A 356 27.33 50.38 9.41
CA PRO A 356 28.04 49.23 8.85
C PRO A 356 27.42 47.85 9.17
N GLN A 357 26.94 47.61 10.40
CA GLN A 357 26.24 46.35 10.74
C GLN A 357 24.89 46.17 10.01
N GLN A 358 24.14 47.26 9.80
CA GLN A 358 22.87 47.23 9.05
C GLN A 358 23.14 47.04 7.55
N ARG A 359 24.22 47.65 7.05
CA ARG A 359 24.74 47.50 5.70
C ARG A 359 25.15 46.06 5.40
N ALA A 360 25.92 45.42 6.30
CA ALA A 360 26.31 44.02 6.19
C ALA A 360 25.09 43.07 6.13
N ARG A 361 24.11 43.24 7.03
CA ARG A 361 22.87 42.44 7.02
C ARG A 361 22.05 42.61 5.74
N LYS A 362 21.99 43.83 5.18
CA LYS A 362 21.29 44.10 3.91
C LYS A 362 22.00 43.48 2.70
N LEU A 363 23.33 43.56 2.65
CA LEU A 363 24.13 42.92 1.61
C LEU A 363 24.03 41.39 1.68
N GLN A 364 24.09 40.79 2.88
CA GLN A 364 23.86 39.35 3.08
C GLN A 364 22.47 38.90 2.58
N GLY A 365 21.42 39.67 2.89
CA GLY A 365 20.07 39.42 2.37
C GLY A 365 20.02 39.46 0.84
N LYS A 366 20.60 40.50 0.24
CA LYS A 366 20.66 40.66 -1.23
C LYS A 366 21.41 39.51 -1.92
N ILE A 367 22.53 39.07 -1.35
CA ILE A 367 23.29 37.90 -1.82
C ILE A 367 22.41 36.64 -1.77
N GLY A 368 21.72 36.39 -0.64
CA GLY A 368 20.85 35.23 -0.48
C GLY A 368 19.63 35.23 -1.42
N ASP A 369 19.10 36.39 -1.80
CA ASP A 369 18.03 36.50 -2.80
C ASP A 369 18.55 36.23 -4.22
N LEU A 370 19.72 36.77 -4.59
CA LEU A 370 20.38 36.51 -5.88
C LEU A 370 20.83 35.05 -6.02
N GLU A 371 21.27 34.41 -4.93
CA GLU A 371 21.63 32.97 -4.91
C GLU A 371 20.41 32.08 -5.20
N LYS A 372 19.23 32.39 -4.62
CA LYS A 372 17.97 31.70 -4.95
C LYS A 372 17.54 31.92 -6.39
N GLU A 373 17.73 33.12 -6.93
CA GLU A 373 17.40 33.44 -8.32
C GLU A 373 18.32 32.69 -9.29
N LYS A 374 19.63 32.64 -8.99
CA LYS A 374 20.61 31.81 -9.71
C LYS A 374 20.23 30.32 -9.66
N GLU A 375 19.81 29.82 -8.50
CA GLU A 375 19.41 28.41 -8.36
C GLU A 375 18.21 28.08 -9.26
N ARG A 376 17.19 28.95 -9.34
CA ARG A 376 16.06 28.79 -10.28
C ARG A 376 16.54 28.79 -11.73
N ALA A 377 17.41 29.73 -12.13
CA ALA A 377 17.93 29.79 -13.49
C ALA A 377 18.74 28.52 -13.87
N VAL A 378 19.51 27.96 -12.92
CA VAL A 378 20.20 26.67 -13.09
C VAL A 378 19.19 25.53 -13.29
N GLN A 379 18.18 25.41 -12.42
CA GLN A 379 17.14 24.37 -12.53
C GLN A 379 16.35 24.48 -13.85
N SER A 380 16.01 25.70 -14.28
CA SER A 380 15.36 25.95 -15.57
C SER A 380 16.24 25.53 -16.75
N ARG A 381 17.54 25.83 -16.71
CA ARG A 381 18.51 25.41 -17.73
C ARG A 381 18.65 23.88 -17.79
N GLU A 382 18.70 23.21 -16.65
CA GLU A 382 18.73 21.74 -16.58
C GLU A 382 17.45 21.10 -17.12
N GLY A 383 16.29 21.71 -16.88
CA GLY A 383 15.01 21.30 -17.47
C GLY A 383 15.05 21.33 -19.01
N VAL A 384 15.53 22.43 -19.59
CA VAL A 384 15.65 22.56 -21.06
C VAL A 384 16.71 21.60 -21.63
N ILE A 385 17.80 21.31 -20.91
CA ILE A 385 18.78 20.29 -21.33
C ILE A 385 18.13 18.89 -21.37
N LYS A 386 17.31 18.53 -20.37
CA LYS A 386 16.55 17.26 -20.37
C LYS A 386 15.55 17.19 -21.52
N MET A 387 14.85 18.29 -21.81
CA MET A 387 13.95 18.41 -22.97
C MET A 387 14.71 18.24 -24.30
N GLN A 388 15.90 18.85 -24.43
CA GLN A 388 16.76 18.66 -25.59
C GLN A 388 17.19 17.19 -25.76
N MET A 389 17.51 16.48 -24.67
CA MET A 389 17.83 15.05 -24.73
C MET A 389 16.63 14.21 -25.18
N ALA A 390 15.44 14.47 -24.62
CA ALA A 390 14.20 13.80 -25.05
C ALA A 390 13.89 14.02 -26.54
N TYR A 391 14.15 15.22 -27.08
CA TYR A 391 14.01 15.50 -28.52
C TYR A 391 15.05 14.78 -29.39
N ARG A 392 16.26 14.51 -28.85
CA ARG A 392 17.28 13.70 -29.55
C ARG A 392 16.95 12.21 -29.55
N GLU A 393 16.31 11.72 -28.48
CA GLU A 393 15.87 10.33 -28.36
C GLU A 393 14.58 10.05 -29.13
N ASN A 394 13.68 11.03 -29.25
CA ASN A 394 12.43 10.91 -29.99
C ASN A 394 12.12 12.17 -30.83
N PRO A 395 12.47 12.18 -32.13
CA PRO A 395 12.26 13.31 -33.04
C PRO A 395 10.79 13.74 -33.25
N LYS A 396 9.81 12.97 -32.77
CA LYS A 396 8.38 13.36 -32.80
C LYS A 396 7.99 14.36 -31.72
N LEU A 397 8.82 14.53 -30.68
CA LEU A 397 8.51 15.41 -29.55
C LEU A 397 8.94 16.87 -29.77
N GLY A 398 9.90 17.12 -30.67
CA GLY A 398 10.40 18.46 -30.99
C GLY A 398 11.77 18.43 -31.65
N ASN A 399 12.28 19.60 -32.04
CA ASN A 399 13.61 19.75 -32.63
C ASN A 399 14.64 20.12 -31.55
N PRO A 400 15.73 19.35 -31.33
CA PRO A 400 16.75 19.64 -30.33
C PRO A 400 17.44 21.01 -30.47
N VAL A 401 17.48 21.57 -31.69
CA VAL A 401 18.14 22.87 -31.97
C VAL A 401 17.36 24.04 -31.37
N ASP A 402 16.04 23.92 -31.26
CA ASP A 402 15.18 25.00 -30.74
C ASP A 402 15.47 25.25 -29.24
N CYS A 403 15.95 24.23 -28.53
CA CYS A 403 16.41 24.32 -27.13
C CYS A 403 17.73 25.09 -26.96
N ASP A 404 18.63 25.10 -27.95
CA ASP A 404 20.00 25.63 -27.80
C ASP A 404 20.00 27.15 -27.50
N ALA A 405 19.11 27.90 -28.14
CA ALA A 405 18.95 29.33 -27.90
C ALA A 405 18.56 29.64 -26.45
N GLN A 406 17.67 28.81 -25.87
CA GLN A 406 17.18 28.96 -24.50
C GLN A 406 18.21 28.50 -23.46
N ILE A 407 18.96 27.41 -23.73
CA ILE A 407 20.09 26.97 -22.91
C ILE A 407 21.20 28.04 -22.85
N ALA A 408 21.46 28.71 -23.98
CA ALA A 408 22.41 29.82 -24.07
C ALA A 408 21.89 31.09 -23.37
N GLN A 409 20.58 31.35 -23.40
CA GLN A 409 19.97 32.46 -22.67
C GLN A 409 20.11 32.28 -21.16
N TYR A 410 19.70 31.14 -20.60
CA TYR A 410 19.88 30.86 -19.17
C TYR A 410 21.37 30.82 -18.77
N GLY A 411 22.28 30.41 -19.67
CA GLY A 411 23.72 30.52 -19.44
C GLY A 411 24.15 31.96 -19.15
N ARG A 412 23.80 32.90 -20.02
CA ARG A 412 24.11 34.34 -19.83
C ARG A 412 23.46 34.92 -18.57
N GLU A 413 22.25 34.49 -18.22
CA GLU A 413 21.55 34.90 -17.00
C GLU A 413 22.27 34.41 -15.74
N ILE A 414 22.69 33.14 -15.71
CA ILE A 414 23.48 32.56 -14.61
C ILE A 414 24.81 33.30 -14.46
N ASP A 415 25.50 33.61 -15.56
CA ASP A 415 26.77 34.35 -15.53
C ASP A 415 26.59 35.78 -14.99
N ALA A 416 25.53 36.48 -15.40
CA ALA A 416 25.19 37.81 -14.88
C ALA A 416 24.88 37.78 -13.37
N LEU A 417 24.06 36.82 -12.92
CA LEU A 417 23.77 36.62 -11.50
C LEU A 417 25.04 36.27 -10.70
N CYS A 418 25.96 35.48 -11.26
CA CYS A 418 27.26 35.22 -10.63
C CYS A 418 28.10 36.48 -10.48
N ALA A 419 28.13 37.35 -11.50
CA ALA A 419 28.87 38.61 -11.45
C ALA A 419 28.29 39.57 -10.38
N ASP A 420 26.97 39.69 -10.29
CA ASP A 420 26.33 40.52 -9.26
C ASP A 420 26.51 39.94 -7.85
N ILE A 421 26.40 38.61 -7.66
CA ILE A 421 26.72 37.96 -6.37
C ILE A 421 28.15 38.27 -5.94
N GLN A 422 29.13 38.16 -6.84
CA GLN A 422 30.54 38.47 -6.52
C GLN A 422 30.73 39.96 -6.18
N LYS A 423 30.11 40.87 -6.94
CA LYS A 423 30.12 42.31 -6.66
C LYS A 423 29.56 42.65 -5.27
N TYR A 424 28.45 42.04 -4.85
CA TYR A 424 27.89 42.27 -3.51
C TYR A 424 28.69 41.57 -2.40
N ARG A 425 29.34 40.43 -2.67
CA ARG A 425 30.29 39.80 -1.74
C ARG A 425 31.49 40.69 -1.46
N ILE A 426 32.11 41.27 -2.49
CA ILE A 426 33.21 42.24 -2.33
C ILE A 426 32.77 43.44 -1.47
N GLN A 427 31.58 44.00 -1.73
CA GLN A 427 31.03 45.09 -0.91
C GLN A 427 30.73 44.68 0.54
N LEU A 428 30.36 43.42 0.78
CA LEU A 428 30.15 42.88 2.13
C LEU A 428 31.49 42.74 2.87
N ASP A 429 32.52 42.27 2.18
CA ASP A 429 33.88 42.13 2.74
C ASP A 429 34.50 43.49 3.08
N ASP A 430 34.32 44.51 2.22
CA ASP A 430 34.71 45.91 2.52
C ASP A 430 34.03 46.46 3.79
N VAL A 431 32.75 46.13 4.00
CA VAL A 431 31.97 46.57 5.17
C VAL A 431 32.39 45.79 6.42
N ASN A 432 32.70 44.50 6.30
CA ASN A 432 33.24 43.70 7.41
C ASN A 432 34.66 44.16 7.79
N ALA A 433 35.48 44.57 6.82
CA ALA A 433 36.78 45.18 7.08
C ALA A 433 36.65 46.51 7.85
N GLN A 434 35.70 47.36 7.48
CA GLN A 434 35.40 48.60 8.22
C GLN A 434 34.93 48.34 9.65
N LEU A 435 34.14 47.28 9.88
CA LEU A 435 33.73 46.86 11.23
C LEU A 435 34.90 46.38 12.10
N ASN A 436 35.94 45.78 11.51
CA ASN A 436 37.12 45.31 12.24
C ASN A 436 38.15 46.42 12.56
N VAL A 437 38.16 47.54 11.83
CA VAL A 437 39.13 48.64 12.05
C VAL A 437 38.71 49.60 13.18
N GLY A 438 37.44 49.56 13.63
CA GLY A 438 36.93 50.41 14.72
C GLY A 438 37.34 50.00 16.15
N GLY A 439 38.15 48.96 16.33
CA GLY A 439 38.41 48.31 17.62
C GLY A 439 39.77 48.61 18.26
N LEU A 440 40.07 49.87 18.61
CA LEU A 440 41.24 50.19 19.45
C LEU A 440 40.97 49.91 20.95
N THR A 441 41.20 48.65 21.32
CA THR A 441 41.88 48.18 22.55
C THR A 441 41.56 48.84 23.91
N ALA A 442 40.96 48.05 24.82
CA ALA A 442 41.19 48.16 26.27
C ALA A 442 41.18 46.77 26.95
N ASN A 443 42.34 46.37 27.52
CA ASN A 443 42.62 45.32 28.52
C ASN A 443 42.12 43.87 28.26
N SER A 444 42.96 42.84 28.21
CA SER A 444 43.98 42.45 29.23
C SER A 444 45.14 41.68 28.57
N ILE A 445 46.39 42.15 28.64
CA ILE A 445 47.42 41.79 29.66
C ILE A 445 47.63 40.26 29.82
N ASN A 446 48.53 39.75 28.97
CA ASN A 446 49.62 38.75 29.14
C ASN A 446 49.96 38.32 27.68
N GLY A 447 51.06 38.71 27.02
CA GLY A 447 52.46 38.71 27.45
C GLY A 447 52.97 37.26 27.58
N SER A 448 53.91 36.73 26.78
CA SER A 448 54.62 37.19 25.57
C SER A 448 55.27 35.97 24.85
N ASP A 449 55.96 36.00 23.69
CA ASP A 449 56.29 37.11 22.76
C ASP A 449 56.61 36.65 21.31
N THR A 450 56.45 37.57 20.34
CA THR A 450 57.05 37.74 18.98
C THR A 450 57.33 36.57 17.96
N PRO A 451 57.44 36.89 16.63
CA PRO A 451 57.29 35.96 15.49
C PRO A 451 58.59 35.97 14.61
N PRO A 452 58.61 35.88 13.25
CA PRO A 452 57.64 35.42 12.25
C PRO A 452 58.22 34.45 11.18
N SER A 453 57.40 33.97 10.23
CA SER A 453 57.52 34.36 8.80
C SER A 453 56.58 33.59 7.87
N ILE A 454 56.06 34.29 6.87
CA ILE A 454 55.33 33.75 5.71
C ILE A 454 56.33 33.50 4.58
N ARG A 455 56.16 32.42 3.80
CA ARG A 455 56.38 32.44 2.33
C ARG A 455 55.81 31.22 1.62
N SER A 456 55.02 31.48 0.58
CA SER A 456 54.72 30.53 -0.49
C SER A 456 56.00 30.16 -1.25
N VAL A 457 56.12 28.95 -1.79
CA VAL A 457 56.06 28.63 -3.25
C VAL A 457 56.49 27.18 -3.55
N SER A 458 55.90 26.62 -4.62
CA SER A 458 56.50 25.68 -5.59
C SER A 458 57.09 24.32 -5.16
N SER A 459 56.34 23.27 -5.54
CA SER A 459 56.77 22.13 -6.38
C SER A 459 57.95 21.20 -6.02
N ALA A 460 57.65 19.91 -6.20
CA ALA A 460 58.46 18.87 -6.86
C ALA A 460 59.04 17.71 -6.01
N SER A 461 58.73 16.51 -6.52
CA SER A 461 59.57 15.30 -6.58
C SER A 461 60.06 14.57 -5.32
N SER A 462 59.49 13.37 -5.14
CA SER A 462 60.21 12.07 -5.16
C SER A 462 61.14 11.67 -4.00
N GLY A 463 60.87 10.48 -3.42
CA GLY A 463 61.75 9.74 -2.51
C GLY A 463 60.94 8.96 -1.44
N VAL A 464 60.44 7.74 -1.65
CA VAL A 464 61.10 6.43 -1.86
C VAL A 464 61.65 5.81 -0.55
N THR A 465 61.02 4.69 -0.12
CA THR A 465 61.44 3.71 0.93
C THR A 465 61.50 4.23 2.39
N SER A 466 61.36 3.41 3.45
CA SER A 466 61.34 1.93 3.60
C SER A 466 60.41 1.54 4.78
N ARG A 467 59.56 0.52 4.64
CA ARG A 467 59.72 -0.87 5.18
C ARG A 467 60.15 -0.99 6.66
N VAL A 468 59.31 -1.64 7.46
CA VAL A 468 59.67 -2.85 8.25
C VAL A 468 58.40 -3.70 8.46
N ASN A 469 58.55 -5.03 8.46
CA ASN A 469 57.48 -6.03 8.61
C ASN A 469 57.26 -6.42 10.09
N THR A 470 56.07 -6.96 10.41
CA THR A 470 55.95 -8.25 11.15
C THR A 470 54.57 -8.91 11.00
N ILE A 471 54.47 -9.76 9.99
CA ILE A 471 53.92 -11.14 9.99
C ILE A 471 53.09 -11.57 11.23
N ASN A 472 51.83 -12.01 11.01
CA ASN A 472 51.52 -13.44 11.20
C ASN A 472 50.47 -13.94 10.17
N ASP A 473 50.48 -15.25 9.93
CA ASP A 473 50.00 -15.92 8.72
C ASP A 473 48.64 -16.63 8.90
N SER A 474 47.90 -16.85 7.80
CA SER A 474 47.43 -18.18 7.35
C SER A 474 46.22 -18.14 6.38
N HIS A 475 46.46 -18.59 5.13
CA HIS A 475 45.60 -19.42 4.25
C HIS A 475 44.07 -19.10 4.10
N ARG A 476 43.44 -19.08 2.91
CA ARG A 476 43.71 -19.76 1.64
C ARG A 476 42.69 -19.30 0.56
N ASN A 477 43.21 -19.11 -0.65
CA ASN A 477 42.61 -19.56 -1.93
C ASN A 477 41.33 -18.93 -2.52
N GLY A 478 41.48 -18.29 -3.68
CA GLY A 478 40.96 -18.95 -4.89
C GLY A 478 40.06 -18.18 -5.87
N GLY A 479 40.65 -17.34 -6.72
CA GLY A 479 40.34 -17.30 -8.17
C GLY A 479 39.11 -16.52 -8.68
N GLY A 480 39.11 -16.26 -10.00
CA GLY A 480 37.83 -16.09 -10.73
C GLY A 480 37.60 -14.83 -11.58
N ALA A 481 38.64 -14.28 -12.20
CA ALA A 481 38.60 -13.21 -13.19
C ALA A 481 37.42 -13.15 -14.22
N ARG A 482 36.96 -11.90 -14.47
CA ARG A 482 36.66 -11.26 -15.79
C ARG A 482 35.37 -11.57 -16.57
N ARG A 483 34.54 -10.50 -16.66
CA ARG A 483 33.96 -9.84 -17.86
C ARG A 483 33.97 -10.57 -19.22
N GLY A 484 32.82 -10.53 -19.90
CA GLY A 484 32.70 -10.57 -21.37
C GLY A 484 31.27 -10.29 -21.86
N SER A 485 31.06 -9.19 -22.59
CA SER A 485 29.76 -8.88 -23.25
C SER A 485 29.73 -9.45 -24.66
N PHE A 486 28.56 -9.90 -25.15
CA PHE A 486 28.21 -9.92 -26.58
C PHE A 486 26.70 -9.71 -26.79
N SER A 487 26.34 -9.28 -27.99
CA SER A 487 24.99 -8.86 -28.42
C SER A 487 24.36 -9.89 -29.35
N GLY A 488 23.02 -9.92 -29.45
CA GLY A 488 22.28 -10.72 -30.42
C GLY A 488 20.77 -10.73 -30.21
N SER A 489 20.01 -10.13 -31.14
CA SER A 489 18.55 -9.99 -31.09
C SER A 489 17.81 -11.22 -31.65
N ASN A 490 16.59 -11.48 -31.16
CA ASN A 490 15.38 -11.60 -32.00
C ASN A 490 14.08 -11.54 -31.18
N GLY A 491 12.97 -11.15 -31.81
CA GLY A 491 11.74 -10.72 -31.13
C GLY A 491 10.68 -11.81 -30.88
N GLY A 492 9.59 -11.42 -30.20
CA GLY A 492 8.43 -12.27 -29.92
C GLY A 492 7.43 -11.65 -28.92
N SER A 493 6.54 -10.80 -29.41
CA SER A 493 5.15 -10.48 -28.97
C SER A 493 4.69 -10.62 -27.49
N ASP A 494 4.04 -9.53 -27.04
CA ASP A 494 2.84 -9.45 -26.18
C ASP A 494 2.90 -9.41 -24.63
N VAL A 495 1.86 -8.72 -24.12
CA VAL A 495 1.32 -8.48 -22.75
C VAL A 495 2.08 -7.62 -21.72
N ASP A 496 1.36 -6.56 -21.28
CA ASP A 496 1.34 -5.77 -20.03
C ASP A 496 2.55 -5.70 -19.08
N PRO A 497 2.76 -4.52 -18.42
CA PRO A 497 2.49 -4.52 -16.97
C PRO A 497 1.95 -3.22 -16.33
N CYS A 498 1.12 -3.45 -15.31
CA CYS A 498 0.81 -2.70 -14.07
C CYS A 498 1.11 -1.18 -13.86
N VAL A 499 0.09 -0.55 -13.26
CA VAL A 499 0.09 0.66 -12.42
C VAL A 499 1.19 0.70 -11.34
N THR A 500 1.78 1.89 -11.07
CA THR A 500 2.24 2.31 -9.72
C THR A 500 2.12 3.83 -9.49
N ASN A 501 1.84 4.23 -8.24
CA ASN A 501 1.59 5.62 -7.78
C ASN A 501 2.87 6.44 -7.50
N GLY A 502 2.79 7.80 -7.54
CA GLY A 502 3.84 8.64 -6.92
C GLY A 502 3.81 10.17 -7.11
N HIS A 503 2.99 10.89 -6.32
CA HIS A 503 2.95 12.35 -6.01
C HIS A 503 4.04 13.36 -6.51
N GLY A 504 3.54 14.53 -6.97
CA GLY A 504 4.13 15.87 -6.79
C GLY A 504 4.59 16.58 -8.10
N LYS A 505 4.26 17.86 -8.39
CA LYS A 505 3.60 18.93 -7.62
C LYS A 505 2.82 19.89 -8.55
N ASP A 506 1.78 20.52 -8.01
CA ASP A 506 1.31 21.88 -8.31
C ASP A 506 1.34 22.39 -9.77
N GLU A 507 0.50 21.80 -10.65
CA GLU A 507 -0.21 22.61 -11.65
C GLU A 507 -1.62 22.88 -11.13
N LEU A 508 -1.98 24.16 -11.02
CA LEU A 508 -3.29 24.60 -10.53
C LEU A 508 -4.33 24.46 -11.66
N TYR A 509 -4.64 23.22 -12.01
CA TYR A 509 -5.90 22.93 -12.70
C TYR A 509 -7.03 23.20 -11.71
N GLU A 510 -7.76 24.27 -11.96
CA GLU A 510 -9.12 24.40 -11.49
C GLU A 510 -9.86 23.17 -12.05
N GLU A 511 -10.16 22.20 -11.18
CA GLU A 511 -10.75 20.93 -11.58
C GLU A 511 -12.16 21.21 -12.10
N CYS A 512 -12.25 21.39 -13.43
CA CYS A 512 -13.50 21.64 -14.14
C CYS A 512 -14.47 20.50 -13.81
N ALA A 513 -15.36 20.76 -12.87
CA ALA A 513 -16.34 19.79 -12.40
C ALA A 513 -17.03 19.18 -13.63
N PRO A 514 -17.03 17.84 -13.78
CA PRO A 514 -17.34 17.21 -15.05
C PRO A 514 -18.68 17.68 -15.61
N PRO A 515 -18.75 17.86 -16.95
CA PRO A 515 -19.84 18.59 -17.60
C PRO A 515 -21.18 17.89 -17.38
N VAL A 516 -22.24 18.69 -17.30
CA VAL A 516 -23.60 18.16 -17.21
C VAL A 516 -24.01 17.62 -18.58
N LEU A 517 -24.23 16.31 -18.64
CA LEU A 517 -24.62 15.56 -19.83
C LEU A 517 -26.15 15.50 -20.03
N GLY A 518 -26.94 15.92 -19.02
CA GLY A 518 -28.40 15.93 -19.08
C GLY A 518 -29.08 16.10 -17.73
N GLU A 519 -30.40 15.95 -17.73
CA GLU A 519 -31.26 15.97 -16.54
C GLU A 519 -31.77 14.57 -16.19
N ALA A 520 -31.95 14.30 -14.90
CA ALA A 520 -32.65 13.13 -14.41
C ALA A 520 -33.65 13.50 -13.30
N ILE A 521 -34.73 12.73 -13.23
CA ILE A 521 -35.67 12.76 -12.10
C ILE A 521 -35.66 11.39 -11.43
N ALA A 522 -35.41 11.37 -10.13
CA ALA A 522 -35.47 10.14 -9.32
C ALA A 522 -36.91 9.61 -9.29
N GLN A 523 -37.13 8.36 -9.74
CA GLN A 523 -38.43 7.70 -9.68
C GLN A 523 -38.69 7.05 -8.31
N PHE A 524 -37.62 6.68 -7.60
CA PHE A 524 -37.67 5.99 -6.32
C PHE A 524 -36.65 6.61 -5.35
N ALA A 525 -36.88 6.42 -4.05
CA ALA A 525 -35.92 6.79 -3.02
C ALA A 525 -34.72 5.85 -3.05
N PHE A 526 -33.54 6.39 -2.76
CA PHE A 526 -32.32 5.61 -2.56
C PHE A 526 -31.50 6.27 -1.45
N ASP A 527 -31.02 5.46 -0.50
CA ASP A 527 -30.47 5.94 0.78
C ASP A 527 -28.99 6.33 0.73
N GLY A 528 -28.24 5.86 -0.27
CA GLY A 528 -26.82 6.20 -0.46
C GLY A 528 -25.91 5.56 0.58
N SER A 529 -26.19 4.31 0.99
CA SER A 529 -25.46 3.61 2.06
C SER A 529 -24.11 3.00 1.65
N GLN A 530 -23.72 3.08 0.37
CA GLN A 530 -22.48 2.53 -0.17
C GLN A 530 -21.46 3.65 -0.47
N ASP A 531 -20.17 3.33 -0.38
CA ASP A 531 -19.10 4.31 -0.64
C ASP A 531 -19.17 4.84 -2.08
N GLY A 532 -19.00 6.14 -2.25
CA GLY A 532 -19.21 6.85 -3.53
C GLY A 532 -20.66 7.02 -4.00
N THR A 533 -21.67 6.52 -3.27
CA THR A 533 -23.09 6.71 -3.61
C THR A 533 -23.73 7.91 -2.89
N ILE A 534 -24.80 8.50 -3.46
CA ILE A 534 -25.52 9.61 -2.82
C ILE A 534 -27.00 9.30 -2.60
N ARG A 535 -27.56 9.83 -1.50
CA ARG A 535 -29.00 9.76 -1.23
C ARG A 535 -29.79 10.59 -2.24
N MET A 536 -30.88 10.03 -2.76
CA MET A 536 -31.92 10.76 -3.50
C MET A 536 -33.32 10.44 -2.99
N ASP A 537 -34.20 11.44 -2.99
CA ASP A 537 -35.62 11.29 -2.63
C ASP A 537 -36.50 11.23 -3.90
N PRO A 538 -37.72 10.65 -3.87
CA PRO A 538 -38.58 10.52 -5.05
C PRO A 538 -38.98 11.88 -5.64
N ASN A 539 -38.94 12.00 -6.97
CA ASN A 539 -39.09 13.22 -7.75
C ASN A 539 -37.99 14.28 -7.55
N GLU A 540 -36.88 13.97 -6.90
CA GLU A 540 -35.72 14.85 -6.84
C GLU A 540 -35.09 15.03 -8.24
N LYS A 541 -34.73 16.27 -8.59
CA LYS A 541 -34.02 16.62 -9.83
C LYS A 541 -32.51 16.50 -9.63
N LEU A 542 -31.86 15.87 -10.60
CA LEU A 542 -30.44 15.56 -10.58
C LEU A 542 -29.82 15.89 -11.94
N TRP A 543 -28.58 16.38 -11.92
CA TRP A 543 -27.75 16.57 -13.11
C TRP A 543 -27.01 15.27 -13.43
N LEU A 544 -27.10 14.80 -14.67
CA LEU A 544 -26.35 13.65 -15.17
C LEU A 544 -24.91 14.06 -15.46
N ILE A 545 -23.94 13.34 -14.90
CA ILE A 545 -22.51 13.61 -15.03
C ILE A 545 -21.82 12.52 -15.86
N GLU A 546 -22.25 11.28 -15.69
CA GLU A 546 -21.67 10.10 -16.34
C GLU A 546 -22.80 9.12 -16.66
N LYS A 547 -22.67 8.38 -17.75
CA LYS A 547 -23.69 7.43 -18.21
C LYS A 547 -23.30 6.02 -17.80
N ASP A 548 -24.28 5.24 -17.37
CA ASP A 548 -24.19 3.79 -17.20
C ASP A 548 -23.62 3.11 -18.46
N GLU A 549 -22.45 2.48 -18.30
CA GLU A 549 -21.76 1.72 -19.35
C GLU A 549 -22.16 0.22 -19.36
N GLY A 550 -23.05 -0.20 -18.46
CA GLY A 550 -23.55 -1.56 -18.32
C GLY A 550 -23.41 -2.16 -16.92
N ASP A 551 -22.98 -1.37 -15.92
CA ASP A 551 -22.81 -1.80 -14.53
C ASP A 551 -24.04 -1.54 -13.65
N GLY A 552 -25.02 -0.79 -14.16
CA GLY A 552 -26.26 -0.45 -13.46
C GLY A 552 -26.21 0.84 -12.66
N TRP A 553 -25.12 1.62 -12.74
CA TRP A 553 -24.92 2.85 -11.98
C TRP A 553 -24.78 4.09 -12.88
N THR A 554 -25.35 5.21 -12.44
CA THR A 554 -25.26 6.50 -13.13
C THR A 554 -24.68 7.52 -12.15
N ARG A 555 -23.63 8.26 -12.57
CA ARG A 555 -23.10 9.36 -11.75
C ARG A 555 -23.94 10.60 -11.93
N VAL A 556 -24.38 11.14 -10.79
CA VAL A 556 -25.30 12.28 -10.69
C VAL A 556 -24.75 13.34 -9.75
N ARG A 557 -25.24 14.56 -9.89
CA ARG A 557 -24.94 15.72 -9.04
C ARG A 557 -26.24 16.41 -8.64
N LYS A 558 -26.42 16.77 -7.37
CA LYS A 558 -27.61 17.50 -6.91
C LYS A 558 -27.67 18.90 -7.51
N GLU A 559 -28.88 19.42 -7.75
CA GLU A 559 -29.10 20.73 -8.42
C GLU A 559 -28.44 21.91 -7.67
N ASN A 560 -28.37 21.82 -6.35
CA ASN A 560 -27.71 22.79 -5.46
C ASN A 560 -26.17 22.63 -5.36
N ASN A 561 -25.57 21.72 -6.13
CA ASN A 561 -24.15 21.36 -6.08
C ASN A 561 -23.65 20.91 -4.69
N SER A 562 -24.51 20.38 -3.81
CA SER A 562 -24.11 19.98 -2.46
C SER A 562 -23.46 18.61 -2.36
N ALA A 563 -23.64 17.75 -3.37
CA ALA A 563 -23.07 16.41 -3.46
C ALA A 563 -23.10 15.89 -4.91
N ASP A 564 -22.11 15.07 -5.26
CA ASP A 564 -22.08 14.23 -6.45
C ASP A 564 -21.71 12.78 -6.08
N GLY A 565 -22.11 11.82 -6.91
CA GLY A 565 -21.83 10.40 -6.71
C GLY A 565 -22.80 9.51 -7.48
N PHE A 566 -22.79 8.21 -7.18
CA PHE A 566 -23.53 7.22 -7.95
C PHE A 566 -24.92 6.90 -7.36
N VAL A 567 -25.88 6.63 -8.25
CA VAL A 567 -27.20 6.09 -7.93
C VAL A 567 -27.59 5.00 -8.94
N PRO A 568 -28.50 4.07 -8.61
CA PRO A 568 -28.93 3.03 -9.55
C PRO A 568 -29.60 3.63 -10.79
N SER A 569 -29.11 3.30 -11.98
CA SER A 569 -29.62 3.85 -13.25
C SER A 569 -31.09 3.52 -13.50
N SER A 570 -31.52 2.34 -13.05
CA SER A 570 -32.90 1.87 -13.12
C SER A 570 -33.89 2.69 -12.27
N TYR A 571 -33.38 3.53 -11.35
CA TYR A 571 -34.20 4.39 -10.51
C TYR A 571 -34.35 5.81 -11.08
N LEU A 572 -33.74 6.11 -12.24
CA LEU A 572 -33.75 7.43 -12.86
C LEU A 572 -34.62 7.49 -14.13
N LYS A 573 -35.40 8.56 -14.26
CA LYS A 573 -35.94 9.00 -15.55
C LYS A 573 -34.96 10.00 -16.17
N THR A 574 -34.12 9.56 -17.10
CA THR A 574 -33.06 10.37 -17.71
C THR A 574 -33.50 11.12 -18.97
N THR A 575 -32.91 12.28 -19.23
CA THR A 575 -33.07 13.10 -20.44
C THR A 575 -31.72 13.71 -20.78
N TRP A 576 -31.06 13.15 -21.79
CA TRP A 576 -29.70 13.54 -22.19
C TRP A 576 -29.73 14.77 -23.10
N TYR A 577 -28.75 15.64 -22.93
CA TYR A 577 -28.48 16.74 -23.86
C TYR A 577 -27.86 16.20 -25.15
N LYS A 578 -28.07 16.92 -26.26
CA LYS A 578 -27.67 16.53 -27.62
C LYS A 578 -26.39 17.20 -28.05
#